data_AF-A0AAV4R7K4-F1
#
_entry.id   AF-A0AAV4R7K4-F1
#
_cell.length_a   1.000
_cell.length_b   1.000
_cell.length_c   1.000
_cell.angle_alpha   90.00
_cell.angle_beta   90.00
_cell.angle_gamma   90.00
#
_symmetry.space_group_name_H-M   'P 1'
#
loop_
_entity.id
_entity.type
_entity.pdbx_description
1 polymer ?
#
loop_
_entity_poly.entity_id
_entity_poly.type
_entity_poly.pdbx_seq_one_letter_code
_entity_poly.pdbx_strand_id
1 'polypeptide(L)'
;MNRILRLSNFKYPVNQSFSRLVSSKSVDQFHHPDATPEEVRLVNERVKLRKALRAEYLRKATDPHSTEPVVFDPVMQRYYAMHMTLTERFIPTFKNWCEYMITCIIPIVGFALLLKWSGDKHEKKCRTGEIEYKDRLFKYQ
;
A
#
# COMPACT_ATOMS: atom_id res chain seq x y z
N MET A 1 4.63 15.17 -67.86
CA MET A 1 4.12 16.44 -67.31
C MET A 1 3.04 16.09 -66.29
N ASN A 2 3.36 16.31 -65.01
CA ASN A 2 2.64 15.77 -63.86
C ASN A 2 1.39 16.59 -63.50
N ARG A 3 0.27 15.90 -63.27
CA ARG A 3 -0.95 16.48 -62.67
C ARG A 3 -0.77 16.51 -61.16
N ILE A 4 -0.53 17.69 -60.61
CA ILE A 4 -0.47 17.92 -59.15
C ILE A 4 -1.90 18.15 -58.66
N LEU A 5 -2.44 17.22 -57.87
CA LEU A 5 -3.70 17.39 -57.14
C LEU A 5 -3.48 18.39 -56.00
N ARG A 6 -4.23 19.51 -56.02
CA ARG A 6 -4.31 20.43 -54.88
C ARG A 6 -5.17 19.80 -53.79
N LEU A 7 -4.55 19.39 -52.68
CA LEU A 7 -5.27 19.08 -51.45
C LEU A 7 -5.67 20.41 -50.79
N SER A 8 -6.96 20.71 -50.85
CA SER A 8 -7.57 21.84 -50.15
C SER A 8 -7.59 21.60 -48.64
N ASN A 9 -7.02 22.56 -47.91
CA ASN A 9 -7.12 22.83 -46.47
C ASN A 9 -8.27 22.14 -45.71
N PHE A 10 -7.99 21.01 -45.06
CA PHE A 10 -8.87 20.42 -44.04
C PHE A 10 -8.48 21.02 -42.67
N LYS A 11 -9.00 22.21 -42.36
CA LYS A 11 -8.88 22.84 -41.04
C LYS A 11 -9.82 22.12 -40.06
N TYR A 12 -9.29 21.17 -39.31
CA TYR A 12 -9.91 20.72 -38.07
C TYR A 12 -8.89 20.91 -36.94
N PRO A 13 -9.30 21.48 -35.80
CA PRO A 13 -8.41 21.57 -34.66
C PRO A 13 -8.19 20.14 -34.10
N VAL A 14 -6.93 19.69 -34.14
CA VAL A 14 -6.45 18.35 -33.76
C VAL A 14 -6.79 17.99 -32.30
N ASN A 15 -7.19 18.96 -31.47
CA ASN A 15 -7.53 18.77 -30.07
C ASN A 15 -8.99 18.35 -29.81
N GLN A 16 -9.90 18.44 -30.80
CA GLN A 16 -11.33 18.15 -30.59
C GLN A 16 -11.72 16.70 -30.91
N SER A 17 -10.89 15.98 -31.66
CA SER A 17 -11.09 14.56 -31.99
C SER A 17 -10.64 13.62 -30.87
N PHE A 18 -9.58 13.96 -30.12
CA PHE A 18 -9.09 13.12 -29.03
C PHE A 18 -10.06 13.04 -27.85
N SER A 19 -10.77 14.14 -27.53
CA SER A 19 -11.77 14.17 -26.47
C SER A 19 -13.00 13.30 -26.79
N ARG A 20 -13.35 13.14 -28.07
CA ARG A 20 -14.46 12.27 -28.51
C ARG A 20 -14.09 10.79 -28.51
N LEU A 21 -12.83 10.44 -28.78
CA LEU A 21 -12.38 9.04 -28.77
C LEU A 21 -12.27 8.46 -27.36
N VAL A 22 -11.91 9.30 -26.37
CA VAL A 22 -11.95 8.93 -24.94
C VAL A 22 -13.39 8.87 -24.39
N SER A 23 -14.35 9.52 -25.07
CA SER A 23 -15.77 9.58 -24.69
C SER A 23 -16.59 8.45 -25.34
N SER A 24 -16.05 7.24 -25.39
CA SER A 24 -16.83 6.04 -25.75
C SER A 24 -16.94 5.14 -24.52
N LYS A 25 -17.96 5.42 -23.70
CA LYS A 25 -18.42 4.60 -22.56
C LYS A 25 -17.30 4.05 -21.65
N SER A 26 -16.61 4.91 -20.90
CA SER A 26 -16.21 4.47 -19.56
C SER A 26 -17.50 4.41 -18.75
N VAL A 27 -17.96 3.22 -18.37
CA VAL A 27 -19.00 3.09 -17.35
C VAL A 27 -18.49 3.89 -16.16
N ASP A 28 -19.15 5.01 -15.83
CA ASP A 28 -18.85 5.73 -14.59
C ASP A 28 -19.08 4.71 -13.47
N GLN A 29 -17.99 4.22 -12.88
CA GLN A 29 -18.05 3.11 -11.91
C GLN A 29 -18.87 3.47 -10.66
N PHE A 30 -19.24 4.75 -10.52
CA PHE A 30 -20.04 5.33 -9.44
C PHE A 30 -21.47 5.74 -9.88
N HIS A 31 -21.89 5.43 -11.11
CA HIS A 31 -23.27 5.68 -11.55
C HIS A 31 -24.18 4.60 -10.95
N HIS A 32 -24.61 4.82 -9.71
CA HIS A 32 -25.63 4.01 -9.06
C HIS A 32 -27.01 4.57 -9.45
N PRO A 33 -27.80 3.86 -10.28
CA PRO A 33 -29.11 4.35 -10.73
C PRO A 33 -30.12 4.50 -9.58
N ASP A 34 -29.88 3.81 -8.46
CA ASP A 34 -30.75 3.80 -7.29
C ASP A 34 -30.26 4.73 -6.16
N ALA A 35 -29.27 5.60 -6.42
CA ALA A 35 -28.67 6.44 -5.38
C ALA A 35 -29.62 7.53 -4.87
N THR A 36 -29.58 7.73 -3.55
CA THR A 36 -30.28 8.85 -2.93
C THR A 36 -29.65 10.19 -3.35
N PRO A 37 -30.42 11.31 -3.37
CA PRO A 37 -29.89 12.62 -3.74
C PRO A 37 -28.70 13.08 -2.89
N GLU A 38 -28.60 12.62 -1.64
CA GLU A 38 -27.50 12.94 -0.73
C GLU A 38 -26.21 12.21 -1.10
N GLU A 39 -26.29 10.93 -1.43
CA GLU A 39 -25.13 10.13 -1.87
C GLU A 39 -24.53 10.71 -3.16
N VAL A 40 -25.39 11.14 -4.10
CA VAL A 40 -24.97 11.81 -5.34
C VAL A 40 -24.19 13.09 -5.03
N ARG A 41 -24.64 13.89 -4.04
CA ARG A 41 -23.92 15.10 -3.60
C ARG A 41 -22.54 14.76 -3.03
N LEU A 42 -22.45 13.76 -2.15
CA LEU A 42 -21.18 13.33 -1.54
C LEU A 42 -20.19 12.81 -2.59
N VAL A 43 -20.66 12.05 -3.57
CA VAL A 43 -19.82 11.57 -4.70
C VAL A 43 -19.32 12.75 -5.52
N ASN A 44 -20.19 13.71 -5.85
CA ASN A 44 -19.80 14.91 -6.59
C ASN A 44 -18.76 15.75 -5.84
N GLU A 45 -18.88 15.88 -4.53
CA GLU A 45 -17.89 16.56 -3.69
C GLU A 45 -16.53 15.85 -3.73
N ARG A 46 -16.50 14.52 -3.58
CA ARG A 46 -15.26 13.73 -3.69
C ARG A 46 -14.61 13.86 -5.06
N VAL A 47 -15.41 13.84 -6.12
CA VAL A 47 -14.94 14.02 -7.50
C VAL A 47 -14.36 15.43 -7.68
N LYS A 48 -15.02 16.46 -7.14
CA LYS A 48 -14.54 17.85 -7.17
C LYS A 48 -13.18 17.97 -6.46
N LEU A 49 -13.04 17.38 -5.27
CA LEU A 49 -11.78 17.35 -4.52
C LEU A 49 -10.66 16.65 -5.31
N ARG A 50 -10.94 15.47 -5.88
CA ARG A 50 -9.96 14.72 -6.68
C ARG A 50 -9.50 15.52 -7.91
N LYS A 51 -10.43 16.19 -8.59
CA LYS A 51 -10.12 17.07 -9.73
C LYS A 51 -9.24 18.24 -9.30
N ALA A 52 -9.52 18.87 -8.16
CA ALA A 52 -8.72 19.97 -7.62
C ALA A 52 -7.29 19.54 -7.29
N LEU A 53 -7.11 18.44 -6.56
CA LEU A 53 -5.79 17.90 -6.20
C LEU A 53 -4.98 17.49 -7.43
N ARG A 54 -5.63 16.87 -8.42
CA ARG A 54 -4.98 16.51 -9.68
C ARG A 54 -4.52 17.76 -10.45
N ALA A 55 -5.34 18.81 -10.49
CA ALA A 55 -4.98 20.07 -11.14
C ALA A 55 -3.77 20.73 -10.44
N GLU A 56 -3.71 20.69 -9.11
CA GLU A 56 -2.55 21.18 -8.35
C GLU A 56 -1.28 20.40 -8.67
N TYR A 57 -1.35 19.07 -8.65
CA TYR A 57 -0.23 18.19 -8.97
C TYR A 57 0.27 18.43 -10.40
N LEU A 58 -0.64 18.46 -11.38
CA LEU A 58 -0.27 18.70 -12.77
C LEU A 58 0.41 20.06 -12.94
N ARG A 59 -0.14 21.12 -12.30
CA ARG A 59 0.47 22.46 -12.34
C ARG A 59 1.92 22.45 -11.85
N LYS A 60 2.22 21.74 -10.76
CA LYS A 60 3.58 21.61 -10.20
C LYS A 60 4.48 20.70 -11.05
N ALA A 61 3.93 19.60 -11.56
CA ALA A 61 4.68 18.60 -12.33
C ALA A 61 5.07 19.09 -13.73
N THR A 62 4.23 19.91 -14.37
CA THR A 62 4.50 20.44 -15.72
C THR A 62 5.25 21.76 -15.72
N ASP A 63 5.56 22.34 -14.56
CA ASP A 63 6.27 23.62 -14.47
C ASP A 63 7.75 23.43 -14.86
N PRO A 64 8.21 24.03 -15.98
CA PRO A 64 9.59 23.91 -16.43
C PRO A 64 10.58 24.68 -15.54
N HIS A 65 10.11 25.53 -14.63
CA HIS A 65 10.95 26.34 -13.74
C HIS A 65 10.99 25.79 -12.31
N SER A 66 10.40 24.61 -12.06
CA SER A 66 10.50 23.96 -10.76
C SER A 66 11.94 23.56 -10.44
N THR A 67 12.48 24.11 -9.35
CA THR A 67 13.80 23.76 -8.82
C THR A 67 13.83 22.36 -8.21
N GLU A 68 12.68 21.88 -7.69
CA GLU A 68 12.59 20.58 -7.03
C GLU A 68 12.42 19.46 -8.07
N PRO A 69 13.24 18.40 -8.03
CA PRO A 69 13.16 17.29 -8.99
C PRO A 69 11.92 16.40 -8.77
N VAL A 70 11.28 16.48 -7.60
CA VAL A 70 10.09 15.70 -7.24
C VAL A 70 9.05 16.61 -6.62
N VAL A 71 7.80 16.51 -7.08
CA VAL A 71 6.69 17.29 -6.53
C VAL A 71 6.41 16.85 -5.09
N PHE A 72 6.57 17.78 -4.15
CA PHE A 72 6.24 17.54 -2.75
C PHE A 72 4.73 17.35 -2.53
N ASP A 73 4.35 16.22 -1.93
CA ASP A 73 2.98 15.92 -1.50
C ASP A 73 2.82 16.08 0.02
N PRO A 74 2.06 17.07 0.51
CA PRO A 74 1.83 17.26 1.94
C PRO A 74 1.04 16.12 2.59
N VAL A 75 0.22 15.38 1.83
CA VAL A 75 -0.55 14.25 2.37
C VAL A 75 0.38 13.09 2.72
N MET A 76 1.33 12.77 1.84
CA MET A 76 2.34 11.75 2.11
C MET A 76 3.22 12.14 3.30
N GLN A 77 3.67 13.39 3.38
CA GLN A 77 4.44 13.86 4.53
C GLN A 77 3.67 13.69 5.85
N ARG A 78 2.38 14.03 5.88
CA ARG A 78 1.53 13.85 7.07
C ARG A 78 1.37 12.37 7.44
N TYR A 79 1.22 11.51 6.45
CA TYR A 79 1.15 10.06 6.66
C TYR A 79 2.44 9.53 7.30
N TYR A 80 3.61 9.93 6.77
CA TYR A 80 4.89 9.55 7.36
C TYR A 80 5.06 10.11 8.79
N ALA A 81 4.71 11.38 9.00
CA ALA A 81 4.77 12.00 10.32
C ALA A 81 3.84 11.30 11.33
N MET A 82 2.67 10.84 10.90
CA MET A 82 1.77 10.05 11.75
C MET A 82 2.43 8.75 12.22
N HIS A 83 3.10 8.02 11.33
CA HIS A 83 3.82 6.77 11.69
C HIS A 83 5.02 7.02 12.60
N MET A 84 5.77 8.09 12.36
CA MET A 84 6.92 8.46 13.19
C MET A 84 6.51 8.90 14.61
N THR A 85 5.32 9.47 14.77
CA THR A 85 4.80 9.97 16.06
C THR A 85 3.90 8.97 16.80
N LEU A 86 3.92 7.69 16.40
CA LEU A 86 3.09 6.65 17.05
C LEU A 86 3.42 6.48 18.54
N THR A 87 4.68 6.61 18.93
CA THR A 87 5.12 6.47 20.32
C THR A 87 4.57 7.59 21.22
N GLU A 88 4.45 8.81 20.68
CA GLU A 88 3.92 9.97 21.40
C GLU A 88 2.40 9.86 21.62
N ARG A 89 1.68 9.20 20.70
CA ARG A 89 0.22 9.04 20.76
C ARG A 89 -0.21 7.70 21.37
N PHE A 90 0.72 6.95 21.96
CA PHE A 90 0.41 5.65 22.52
C PHE A 90 -0.45 5.78 23.78
N ILE A 91 -1.63 5.15 23.75
CA ILE A 91 -2.52 5.06 24.91
C ILE A 91 -2.38 3.65 25.48
N PRO A 92 -1.93 3.48 26.73
CA PRO A 92 -1.85 2.17 27.36
C PRO A 92 -3.26 1.68 27.68
N THR A 93 -3.81 0.84 26.79
CA THR A 93 -5.10 0.16 26.98
C THR A 93 -4.86 -1.32 27.25
N PHE A 94 -5.82 -1.98 27.90
CA PHE A 94 -5.73 -3.42 28.15
C PHE A 94 -5.63 -4.23 26.86
N LYS A 95 -6.33 -3.80 25.80
CA LYS A 95 -6.26 -4.40 24.47
C LYS A 95 -4.83 -4.37 23.92
N ASN A 96 -4.18 -3.20 23.93
CA ASN A 96 -2.82 -3.03 23.44
C ASN A 96 -1.81 -3.88 24.24
N TRP A 97 -2.02 -4.01 25.55
CA TRP A 97 -1.21 -4.88 26.39
C TRP A 97 -1.37 -6.37 26.03
N CYS A 98 -2.61 -6.85 25.81
CA CYS A 98 -2.85 -8.22 25.36
C CYS A 98 -2.20 -8.49 24.00
N GLU A 99 -2.31 -7.57 23.04
CA GLU A 99 -1.66 -7.68 21.73
C GLU A 99 -0.13 -7.78 21.88
N TYR A 100 0.48 -6.98 22.75
CA TYR A 100 1.91 -7.05 23.06
C TYR A 100 2.30 -8.40 23.70
N MET A 101 1.55 -8.85 24.70
CA MET A 101 1.79 -10.13 25.38
C MET A 101 1.77 -11.30 24.38
N ILE A 102 0.77 -11.32 23.50
CA ILE A 102 0.60 -12.39 22.50
C ILE A 102 1.71 -12.33 21.44
N THR A 103 2.05 -11.14 20.95
CA THR A 103 2.98 -10.99 19.83
C THR A 103 4.44 -11.14 20.26
N CYS A 104 4.79 -10.70 21.47
CA CYS A 104 6.18 -10.69 21.94
C CYS A 104 6.45 -11.80 22.96
N ILE A 105 5.67 -11.89 24.03
CA ILE A 105 6.02 -12.72 25.18
C ILE A 105 5.68 -14.20 24.94
N ILE A 106 4.51 -14.50 24.36
CA ILE A 106 4.11 -15.87 24.05
C ILE A 106 5.12 -16.60 23.14
N PRO A 107 5.59 -16.05 22.00
CA PRO A 107 6.54 -16.78 21.15
C PRO A 107 7.90 -16.99 21.84
N ILE A 108 8.36 -16.04 22.65
CA ILE A 108 9.62 -16.19 23.40
C ILE A 108 9.50 -17.34 24.41
N VAL A 109 8.44 -17.33 25.22
CA VAL A 109 8.21 -18.37 26.24
C VAL A 109 7.92 -19.72 25.57
N GLY A 110 7.11 -19.73 24.51
CA GLY A 110 6.81 -20.93 23.74
C GLY A 110 8.07 -21.57 23.14
N PHE A 111 8.95 -20.76 22.55
CA PHE A 111 10.22 -21.25 22.02
C PHE A 111 11.13 -21.82 23.11
N ALA A 112 11.24 -21.14 24.26
CA ALA A 112 12.04 -21.62 25.39
C ALA A 112 11.54 -22.98 25.92
N LEU A 113 10.22 -23.14 26.05
CA LEU A 113 9.60 -24.40 26.49
C LEU A 113 9.81 -25.52 25.46
N LEU A 114 9.66 -25.22 24.16
CA LEU A 114 9.94 -26.20 23.10
C LEU A 114 11.39 -26.66 23.13
N LEU A 115 12.34 -25.74 23.32
CA LEU A 115 13.76 -26.08 23.43
C LEU A 115 14.01 -26.99 24.63
N LYS A 116 13.47 -26.64 25.80
CA LYS A 116 13.57 -27.47 27.00
C LYS A 116 12.99 -28.86 26.80
N TRP A 117 11.78 -28.97 26.25
CA TRP A 117 11.16 -30.26 25.95
C TRP A 117 11.96 -31.09 24.96
N SER A 118 12.54 -30.47 23.93
CA SER A 118 13.38 -31.16 22.97
C SER A 118 14.64 -31.74 23.62
N GLY A 119 15.26 -30.98 24.53
CA GLY A 119 16.41 -31.39 25.33
C GLY A 119 16.07 -32.55 26.26
N ASP A 120 15.05 -32.40 27.10
CA ASP A 120 14.62 -33.42 28.07
C ASP A 120 14.24 -34.74 27.35
N LYS A 121 13.59 -34.66 26.18
CA LYS A 121 13.24 -35.82 25.35
C LYS A 121 14.49 -36.48 24.75
N HIS A 122 15.47 -35.69 24.30
CA HIS A 122 16.72 -36.21 23.77
C HIS A 122 17.54 -36.92 24.86
N GLU A 123 17.68 -36.30 26.03
CA GLU A 123 18.38 -36.89 27.18
C GLU A 123 17.74 -38.21 27.62
N LYS A 124 16.41 -38.25 27.66
CA LYS A 124 15.68 -39.48 28.01
C LYS A 124 16.01 -40.63 27.06
N LYS A 125 16.03 -40.36 25.75
CA LYS A 125 16.38 -41.36 24.72
C LYS A 125 17.84 -41.83 24.84
N CYS A 126 18.74 -40.92 25.20
CA CYS A 126 20.14 -41.26 25.45
C CYS A 126 20.30 -42.17 26.69
N ARG A 127 19.48 -41.97 27.74
CA ARG A 127 19.48 -42.80 28.97
C ARG A 127 18.82 -44.16 28.77
N THR A 128 17.73 -44.24 28.00
CA THR A 128 17.08 -45.53 27.68
C THR A 128 17.88 -46.37 26.70
N GLY A 129 18.87 -45.79 26.02
CA GLY A 129 19.68 -46.48 25.02
C GLY A 129 19.00 -46.61 23.65
N GLU A 130 17.87 -45.91 23.43
CA GLU A 130 17.20 -45.85 22.12
C GLU A 130 18.07 -45.23 21.03
N ILE A 131 19.03 -44.37 21.42
CA ILE A 131 19.98 -43.74 20.50
C ILE A 131 21.36 -44.35 20.73
N GLU A 132 21.89 -44.98 19.68
CA GLU A 132 23.24 -45.51 19.65
C GLU A 132 24.27 -44.39 19.90
N TYR A 133 25.38 -44.71 20.56
CA TYR A 133 26.39 -43.72 20.94
C TYR A 133 27.01 -42.96 19.74
N LYS A 134 26.99 -43.57 18.55
CA LYS A 134 27.51 -42.98 17.31
C LYS A 134 26.61 -41.84 16.77
N ASP A 135 25.30 -41.88 17.03
CA ASP A 135 24.30 -40.97 16.45
C ASP A 135 23.92 -39.81 17.41
N ARG A 136 24.68 -39.62 18.49
CA ARG A 136 24.43 -38.55 19.48
C ARG A 136 24.98 -37.22 18.97
N LEU A 137 24.13 -36.18 18.96
CA LEU A 137 24.46 -34.85 18.43
C LEU A 137 25.54 -34.11 19.23
N PHE A 138 25.64 -34.33 20.55
CA PHE A 138 26.57 -33.64 21.46
C PHE A 138 27.58 -34.59 22.10
N LYS A 139 28.33 -35.34 21.28
CA LYS A 139 29.23 -36.40 21.77
C LYS A 139 30.53 -35.90 22.40
N TYR A 140 31.08 -34.78 21.90
CA TYR A 140 32.45 -34.32 22.21
C TYR A 140 32.51 -32.93 22.84
N GLN A 141 31.37 -32.43 23.31
CA GLN A 141 31.23 -31.08 23.86
C GLN A 141 30.99 -31.14 25.36
#